data_AF-A0A8T5B9N3-F1
#
_entry.id   AF-A0A8T5B9N3-F1
#
_cell.length_a   1.000
_cell.length_b   1.000
_cell.length_c   1.000
_cell.angle_alpha   90.00
_cell.angle_beta   90.00
_cell.angle_gamma   90.00
#
_symmetry.space_group_name_H-M   'P 1'
#
loop_
_entity.id
_entity.type
_entity.pdbx_description
1 polymer ?
#
loop_
_entity_poly.entity_id
_entity_poly.type
_entity_poly.pdbx_seq_one_letter_code
_entity_poly.pdbx_strand_id
1 'polypeptide(L)'
;MSDHEAVPYVDVREGYPPLGFLIYMPLYYAFRFSVVAFSYGFRAINGGFLVATVVSLYFILKQISRERRAIWMTSCYAFLPSVIVANIFSNDVVALLPGSLAVYCMLRGRPLLCGVLIGLATLGKGFPFLLLIPALISFKSCGERFKVLTSAVVVLSMVSFPFLLLNPLTYLSTFTHHGSRGPWETIWALLEGYNSHGGLLHPYFDKFFYHGDLLELYSANEYDHAFYTWRF
;
A
#
# COMPACT_ATOMS: atom_id res chain seq x y z
N MET A 1 2.61 -24.33 12.54
CA MET A 1 2.57 -22.93 13.02
C MET A 1 3.75 -22.82 13.96
N SER A 2 4.74 -21.97 13.64
CA SER A 2 5.95 -21.86 14.45
C SER A 2 5.63 -21.23 15.81
N ASP A 3 6.20 -21.80 16.89
CA ASP A 3 6.13 -21.30 18.27
C ASP A 3 6.79 -19.92 18.49
N HIS A 4 7.14 -19.23 17.42
CA HIS A 4 7.74 -17.91 17.44
C HIS A 4 6.65 -16.88 17.13
N GLU A 5 6.16 -16.19 18.16
CA GLU A 5 5.22 -15.07 18.09
C GLU A 5 5.91 -13.82 17.48
N ALA A 6 6.41 -13.95 16.26
CA ALA A 6 7.22 -12.94 15.62
C ALA A 6 6.40 -11.66 15.38
N VAL A 7 6.89 -10.54 15.89
CA VAL A 7 6.25 -9.22 15.83
C VAL A 7 6.70 -8.50 14.56
N PRO A 8 5.77 -8.08 13.67
CA PRO A 8 6.09 -7.30 12.48
C PRO A 8 6.87 -6.02 12.80
N TYR A 9 7.83 -5.69 11.94
CA TYR A 9 8.79 -4.57 12.12
C TYR A 9 9.76 -4.70 13.30
N VAL A 10 9.68 -5.78 14.07
CA VAL A 10 10.65 -6.09 15.14
C VAL A 10 11.40 -7.37 14.76
N ASP A 11 10.69 -8.47 14.62
CA ASP A 11 11.21 -9.81 14.33
C ASP A 11 11.10 -10.18 12.85
N VAL A 12 10.18 -9.53 12.12
CA VAL A 12 9.86 -9.86 10.72
C VAL A 12 9.87 -8.62 9.85
N ARG A 13 10.47 -8.75 8.67
CA ARG A 13 10.42 -7.75 7.60
C ARG A 13 9.09 -7.81 6.87
N GLU A 14 8.38 -6.68 6.85
CA GLU A 14 7.13 -6.56 6.11
C GLU A 14 7.34 -5.80 4.79
N GLY A 15 6.80 -6.36 3.71
CA GLY A 15 6.86 -5.77 2.37
C GLY A 15 5.81 -4.68 2.11
N TYR A 16 5.17 -4.17 3.16
CA TYR A 16 4.15 -3.12 3.11
C TYR A 16 4.48 -2.08 4.17
N PRO A 17 4.01 -0.82 4.05
CA PRO A 17 4.12 0.15 5.14
C PRO A 17 3.16 -0.20 6.30
N PRO A 18 3.34 0.39 7.50
CA PRO A 18 2.74 -0.13 8.74
C PRO A 18 1.24 -0.33 8.71
N LEU A 19 0.47 0.64 8.22
CA LEU A 19 -1.00 0.52 8.19
C LEU A 19 -1.48 -0.54 7.19
N GLY A 20 -0.70 -0.85 6.14
CA GLY A 20 -1.02 -1.88 5.16
C GLY A 20 -1.11 -3.29 5.74
N PHE A 21 -0.60 -3.49 6.96
CA PHE A 21 -0.66 -4.77 7.67
C PHE A 21 -1.25 -4.64 9.08
N LEU A 22 -0.85 -3.64 9.87
CA LEU A 22 -1.19 -3.54 11.29
C LEU A 22 -2.68 -3.45 11.56
N ILE A 23 -3.47 -2.95 10.60
CA ILE A 23 -4.93 -2.88 10.74
C ILE A 23 -5.58 -4.27 10.92
N TYR A 24 -4.91 -5.33 10.47
CA TYR A 24 -5.39 -6.70 10.60
C TYR A 24 -4.89 -7.39 11.87
N MET A 25 -3.96 -6.79 12.63
CA MET A 25 -3.41 -7.40 13.84
C MET A 25 -4.47 -7.70 14.92
N PRO A 26 -5.44 -6.80 15.21
CA PRO A 26 -6.51 -7.13 16.14
C PRO A 26 -7.31 -8.38 15.73
N LEU A 27 -7.58 -8.54 14.43
CA LEU A 27 -8.24 -9.74 13.91
C LEU A 27 -7.36 -10.98 14.05
N TYR A 28 -6.06 -10.85 13.78
CA TYR A 28 -5.11 -11.93 13.97
C TYR A 28 -5.17 -12.42 15.41
N TYR A 29 -5.03 -11.55 16.40
CA TYR A 29 -5.08 -11.96 17.81
C TYR A 29 -6.43 -12.54 18.23
N ALA A 30 -7.54 -11.97 17.73
CA ALA A 30 -8.88 -12.48 18.03
C ALA A 30 -9.13 -13.87 17.43
N PHE A 31 -8.59 -14.15 16.24
CA PHE A 31 -8.86 -15.37 15.48
C PHE A 31 -7.63 -16.25 15.23
N ARG A 32 -6.55 -16.09 16.02
CA ARG A 32 -5.25 -16.77 15.80
C ARG A 32 -5.33 -18.30 15.76
N PHE A 33 -6.37 -18.88 16.35
CA PHE A 33 -6.61 -20.32 16.36
C PHE A 33 -7.56 -20.81 15.24
N SER A 34 -8.08 -19.91 14.39
CA SER A 34 -8.97 -20.24 13.29
C SER A 34 -8.68 -19.39 12.05
N VAL A 35 -7.93 -19.98 11.11
CA VAL A 35 -7.61 -19.37 9.81
C VAL A 35 -8.87 -18.97 9.04
N VAL A 36 -9.93 -19.78 9.15
CA VAL A 36 -11.21 -19.51 8.49
C VAL A 36 -11.86 -18.25 9.07
N ALA A 37 -11.93 -18.14 10.40
CA ALA A 37 -12.50 -16.96 11.05
C ALA A 37 -11.69 -15.69 10.76
N PHE A 38 -10.35 -15.79 10.80
CA PHE A 38 -9.47 -14.68 10.40
C PHE A 38 -9.74 -14.24 8.96
N SER A 39 -9.86 -15.17 8.02
CA SER A 39 -10.12 -14.89 6.61
C SER A 39 -11.46 -14.16 6.40
N TYR A 40 -12.52 -14.57 7.08
CA TYR A 40 -13.80 -13.85 7.04
C TYR A 40 -13.72 -12.46 7.66
N GLY A 41 -13.01 -12.30 8.80
CA GLY A 41 -12.79 -10.99 9.42
C GLY A 41 -12.01 -10.05 8.50
N PHE A 42 -10.94 -10.54 7.88
CA PHE A 42 -10.14 -9.80 6.91
C PHE A 42 -10.99 -9.33 5.73
N ARG A 43 -11.80 -10.22 5.13
CA ARG A 43 -12.73 -9.88 4.04
C ARG A 43 -13.84 -8.92 4.46
N ALA A 44 -14.29 -9.00 5.71
CA ALA A 44 -15.30 -8.08 6.22
C ALA A 44 -14.73 -6.65 6.33
N ILE A 45 -13.53 -6.49 6.88
CA ILE A 45 -12.84 -5.18 6.93
C ILE A 45 -12.60 -4.65 5.52
N ASN A 46 -12.04 -5.47 4.64
CA ASN A 46 -11.74 -5.07 3.27
C ASN A 46 -13.00 -4.70 2.48
N GLY A 47 -14.07 -5.48 2.62
CA GLY A 47 -15.37 -5.19 2.02
C GLY A 47 -15.94 -3.86 2.52
N GLY A 48 -15.85 -3.59 3.84
CA GLY A 48 -16.27 -2.31 4.42
C GLY A 48 -15.50 -1.13 3.85
N PHE A 49 -14.18 -1.24 3.75
CA PHE A 49 -13.32 -0.22 3.15
C PHE A 49 -13.60 -0.01 1.67
N LEU A 50 -13.85 -1.09 0.94
CA LEU A 50 -14.20 -1.02 -0.47
C LEU A 50 -15.53 -0.30 -0.69
N VAL A 51 -16.57 -0.64 0.08
CA VAL A 51 -17.87 0.06 0.02
C VAL A 51 -17.68 1.54 0.35
N ALA A 52 -16.94 1.88 1.40
CA ALA A 52 -16.65 3.27 1.76
C ALA A 52 -15.86 4.00 0.65
N THR A 53 -14.96 3.31 -0.05
CA THR A 53 -14.21 3.85 -1.19
C THR A 53 -15.15 4.15 -2.35
N VAL A 54 -16.06 3.23 -2.70
CA VAL A 54 -17.08 3.41 -3.74
C VAL A 54 -17.98 4.60 -3.41
N VAL A 55 -18.42 4.73 -2.15
CA VAL A 55 -19.20 5.88 -1.68
C VAL A 55 -18.40 7.19 -1.80
N SER A 56 -17.12 7.17 -1.45
CA SER A 56 -16.22 8.33 -1.59
C SER A 56 -16.06 8.74 -3.05
N LEU A 57 -15.93 7.78 -3.97
CA LEU A 57 -15.89 8.02 -5.41
C LEU A 57 -17.19 8.65 -5.92
N TYR A 58 -18.35 8.21 -5.44
CA TYR A 58 -19.62 8.87 -5.76
C TYR A 58 -19.61 10.35 -5.38
N PHE A 59 -19.14 10.69 -4.17
CA PHE A 59 -19.07 12.08 -3.73
C PHE A 59 -18.08 12.92 -4.54
N ILE A 60 -16.95 12.35 -4.95
CA ILE A 60 -15.98 12.99 -5.85
C ILE A 60 -16.64 13.26 -7.20
N LEU A 61 -17.27 12.24 -7.80
CA LEU A 61 -17.90 12.34 -9.12
C LEU A 61 -19.09 13.29 -9.11
N LYS A 62 -19.87 13.34 -8.02
CA LYS A 62 -20.97 14.30 -7.83
C LYS A 62 -20.48 15.75 -7.81
N GLN A 63 -19.24 16.00 -7.38
CA GLN A 63 -18.67 17.35 -7.34
C GLN A 63 -18.29 17.87 -8.73
N ILE A 64 -18.02 16.98 -9.69
CA ILE A 64 -17.53 17.32 -11.04
C ILE A 64 -18.52 16.99 -12.16
N SER A 65 -19.64 16.33 -11.86
CA SER A 65 -20.61 15.87 -12.86
C SER A 65 -22.05 15.91 -12.34
N ARG A 66 -23.02 15.78 -13.24
CA ARG A 66 -24.45 15.67 -12.87
C ARG A 66 -24.69 14.38 -12.08
N GLU A 67 -25.61 14.43 -11.12
CA GLU A 67 -25.91 13.32 -10.21
C GLU A 67 -26.16 11.98 -10.92
N ARG A 68 -26.99 11.97 -11.97
CA ARG A 68 -27.26 10.75 -12.75
C ARG A 68 -25.99 10.14 -13.34
N ARG A 69 -25.06 10.98 -13.82
CA ARG A 69 -23.77 10.52 -14.37
C ARG A 69 -22.84 10.02 -13.27
N ALA A 70 -22.80 10.68 -12.12
CA ALA A 70 -22.03 10.23 -10.97
C ALA A 70 -22.48 8.85 -10.47
N ILE A 71 -23.81 8.63 -10.36
CA ILE A 71 -24.37 7.32 -10.00
C ILE A 71 -23.94 6.27 -11.03
N TRP A 72 -24.16 6.52 -12.32
CA TRP A 72 -23.80 5.57 -13.37
C TRP A 72 -22.32 5.20 -13.35
N MET A 73 -21.42 6.18 -13.30
CA MET A 73 -19.98 5.95 -13.29
C MET A 73 -19.53 5.18 -12.04
N THR A 74 -20.09 5.51 -10.87
CA THR A 74 -19.76 4.80 -9.62
C THR A 74 -20.28 3.37 -9.64
N SER A 75 -21.49 3.13 -10.15
CA SER A 75 -22.04 1.79 -10.33
C SER A 75 -21.16 0.97 -11.28
N CYS A 76 -20.79 1.53 -12.44
CA CYS A 76 -19.88 0.85 -13.37
C CYS A 76 -18.55 0.46 -12.68
N TYR A 77 -17.97 1.37 -11.89
CA TYR A 77 -16.76 1.08 -11.12
C TYR A 77 -16.96 -0.06 -10.10
N ALA A 78 -18.06 -0.03 -9.35
CA ALA A 78 -18.36 -1.04 -8.32
C ALA A 78 -18.50 -2.46 -8.88
N PHE A 79 -18.92 -2.60 -10.14
CA PHE A 79 -19.08 -3.88 -10.83
C PHE A 79 -17.85 -4.30 -11.67
N LEU A 80 -16.74 -3.57 -11.64
CA LEU A 80 -15.53 -4.01 -12.34
C LEU A 80 -15.00 -5.32 -11.71
N PRO A 81 -14.61 -6.32 -12.53
CA PRO A 81 -14.08 -7.58 -12.01
C PRO A 81 -12.90 -7.39 -11.05
N SER A 82 -12.00 -6.44 -11.35
CA SER A 82 -10.85 -6.12 -10.49
C SER A 82 -11.27 -5.61 -9.11
N VAL A 83 -12.36 -4.83 -9.03
CA VAL A 83 -12.91 -4.29 -7.77
C VAL A 83 -13.52 -5.41 -6.94
N ILE A 84 -14.27 -6.31 -7.57
CA ILE A 84 -14.88 -7.47 -6.90
C ILE A 84 -13.79 -8.41 -6.35
N VAL A 85 -12.75 -8.68 -7.14
CA VAL A 85 -11.65 -9.59 -6.76
C VAL A 85 -10.73 -8.98 -5.71
N ALA A 86 -10.56 -7.65 -5.67
CA ALA A 86 -9.66 -6.96 -4.73
C ALA A 86 -9.94 -7.33 -3.27
N ASN A 87 -11.21 -7.52 -2.89
CA ASN A 87 -11.59 -7.88 -1.51
C ASN A 87 -10.99 -9.24 -1.06
N ILE A 88 -10.77 -10.16 -2.00
CA ILE A 88 -10.41 -11.55 -1.66
C ILE A 88 -8.96 -11.64 -1.16
N PHE A 89 -8.05 -10.86 -1.74
CA PHE A 89 -6.61 -11.05 -1.55
C PHE A 89 -5.81 -9.77 -1.29
N SER A 90 -6.38 -8.59 -1.49
CA SER A 90 -5.61 -7.36 -1.53
C SER A 90 -5.79 -6.50 -0.28
N ASN A 91 -4.68 -6.05 0.28
CA ASN A 91 -4.65 -4.99 1.29
C ASN A 91 -4.69 -3.59 0.67
N ASP A 92 -4.79 -3.47 -0.66
CA ASP A 92 -4.81 -2.17 -1.35
C ASP A 92 -5.99 -1.31 -0.93
N VAL A 93 -7.10 -1.93 -0.54
CA VAL A 93 -8.30 -1.24 -0.05
C VAL A 93 -8.02 -0.37 1.18
N VAL A 94 -7.00 -0.71 1.99
CA VAL A 94 -6.54 0.08 3.13
C VAL A 94 -5.99 1.43 2.68
N ALA A 95 -5.31 1.46 1.53
CA ALA A 95 -4.79 2.69 0.94
C ALA A 95 -5.85 3.42 0.07
N LEU A 96 -6.73 2.68 -0.61
CA LEU A 96 -7.72 3.23 -1.52
C LEU A 96 -8.73 4.16 -0.83
N LEU A 97 -9.23 3.77 0.35
CA LEU A 97 -10.20 4.58 1.09
C LEU A 97 -9.62 5.96 1.46
N PRO A 98 -8.53 6.08 2.24
CA PRO A 98 -7.94 7.38 2.56
C PRO A 98 -7.46 8.12 1.31
N GLY A 99 -6.96 7.42 0.28
CA GLY A 99 -6.57 8.04 -0.99
C GLY A 99 -7.75 8.70 -1.71
N SER A 100 -8.90 8.02 -1.79
CA SER A 100 -10.13 8.59 -2.38
C SER A 100 -10.64 9.77 -1.56
N LEU A 101 -10.66 9.67 -0.22
CA LEU A 101 -11.05 10.77 0.65
C LEU A 101 -10.09 11.96 0.56
N ALA A 102 -8.80 11.73 0.31
CA ALA A 102 -7.83 12.80 0.06
C ALA A 102 -8.21 13.58 -1.21
N VAL A 103 -8.51 12.89 -2.31
CA VAL A 103 -9.02 13.51 -3.55
C VAL A 103 -10.30 14.29 -3.28
N TYR A 104 -11.22 13.75 -2.50
CA TYR A 104 -12.41 14.47 -2.08
C TYR A 104 -12.07 15.75 -1.30
N CYS A 105 -11.13 15.69 -0.36
CA CYS A 105 -10.67 16.85 0.40
C CYS A 105 -9.96 17.91 -0.48
N MET A 106 -9.23 17.49 -1.52
CA MET A 106 -8.68 18.40 -2.53
C MET A 106 -9.80 19.21 -3.18
N LEU A 107 -10.84 18.53 -3.68
CA LEU A 107 -12.00 19.19 -4.32
C LEU A 107 -12.79 20.10 -3.38
N ARG A 108 -12.76 19.81 -2.07
CA ARG A 108 -13.45 20.60 -1.04
C ARG A 108 -12.59 21.73 -0.45
N GLY A 109 -11.36 21.92 -0.93
CA GLY A 109 -10.49 22.99 -0.42
C GLY A 109 -10.01 22.76 1.02
N ARG A 110 -9.80 21.50 1.42
CA ARG A 110 -9.43 21.12 2.81
C ARG A 110 -7.98 20.62 2.86
N PRO A 111 -6.96 21.51 2.81
CA PRO A 111 -5.56 21.13 2.66
C PRO A 111 -5.02 20.28 3.81
N LEU A 112 -5.37 20.60 5.06
CA LEU A 112 -4.86 19.87 6.23
C LEU A 112 -5.36 18.41 6.22
N LEU A 113 -6.67 18.22 6.08
CA LEU A 113 -7.26 16.87 6.01
C LEU A 113 -6.78 16.10 4.78
N CYS A 114 -6.61 16.79 3.65
CA CYS A 114 -6.04 16.18 2.45
C CYS A 114 -4.65 15.61 2.74
N GLY A 115 -3.75 16.37 3.36
CA GLY A 115 -2.41 15.89 3.68
C GLY A 115 -2.43 14.73 4.69
N VAL A 116 -3.24 14.82 5.75
CA VAL A 116 -3.45 13.70 6.70
C VAL A 116 -3.85 12.42 5.97
N LEU A 117 -4.86 12.50 5.09
CA LEU A 117 -5.37 11.35 4.35
C LEU A 117 -4.35 10.80 3.33
N ILE A 118 -3.56 11.66 2.68
CA ILE A 118 -2.43 11.21 1.84
C ILE A 118 -1.40 10.46 2.68
N GLY A 119 -1.06 10.96 3.87
CA GLY A 119 -0.15 10.27 4.80
C GLY A 119 -0.66 8.89 5.20
N LEU A 120 -1.93 8.78 5.60
CA LEU A 120 -2.58 7.51 5.93
C LEU A 120 -2.63 6.55 4.73
N ALA A 121 -2.98 7.04 3.54
CA ALA A 121 -2.97 6.23 2.33
C ALA A 121 -1.58 5.70 2.01
N THR A 122 -0.56 6.56 2.17
CA THR A 122 0.86 6.21 1.96
C THR A 122 1.34 5.14 2.94
N LEU A 123 0.87 5.20 4.19
CA LEU A 123 1.11 4.18 5.21
C LEU A 123 0.34 2.87 4.94
N GLY A 124 -0.72 2.91 4.14
CA GLY A 124 -1.38 1.71 3.62
C GLY A 124 -0.60 1.09 2.47
N LYS A 125 -0.12 1.93 1.54
CA LYS A 125 0.69 1.52 0.38
C LYS A 125 1.53 2.73 -0.08
N GLY A 126 2.79 2.53 -0.46
CA GLY A 126 3.69 3.67 -0.74
C GLY A 126 3.27 4.59 -1.89
N PHE A 127 2.62 4.05 -2.92
CA PHE A 127 2.26 4.79 -4.14
C PHE A 127 1.34 6.02 -3.94
N PRO A 128 0.30 5.96 -3.08
CA PRO A 128 -0.52 7.12 -2.73
C PRO A 128 0.23 8.41 -2.35
N PHE A 129 1.51 8.35 -1.95
CA PHE A 129 2.31 9.55 -1.74
C PHE A 129 2.36 10.47 -2.97
N LEU A 130 2.28 9.88 -4.17
CA LEU A 130 2.23 10.61 -5.44
C LEU A 130 1.01 11.54 -5.55
N LEU A 131 -0.04 11.34 -4.74
CA LEU A 131 -1.18 12.27 -4.66
C LEU A 131 -0.78 13.65 -4.12
N LEU A 132 0.39 13.81 -3.51
CA LEU A 132 0.94 15.13 -3.19
C LEU A 132 1.11 15.99 -4.45
N ILE A 133 1.47 15.41 -5.60
CA ILE A 133 1.68 16.15 -6.84
C ILE A 133 0.38 16.87 -7.27
N PRO A 134 -0.75 16.17 -7.54
CA PRO A 134 -1.99 16.85 -7.88
C PRO A 134 -2.52 17.71 -6.73
N ALA A 135 -2.28 17.38 -5.46
CA ALA A 135 -2.68 18.23 -4.34
C ALA A 135 -1.95 19.58 -4.36
N LEU A 136 -0.62 19.59 -4.53
CA LEU A 136 0.20 20.80 -4.61
C LEU A 136 -0.12 21.64 -5.86
N ILE A 137 -0.55 21.00 -6.95
CA ILE A 137 -1.07 21.68 -8.14
C ILE A 137 -2.45 22.31 -7.86
N SER A 138 -3.33 21.58 -7.17
CA SER A 138 -4.70 22.00 -6.86
C SER A 138 -4.73 23.20 -5.91
N PHE A 139 -3.98 23.12 -4.81
CA PHE A 139 -3.86 24.21 -3.84
C PHE A 139 -2.90 25.29 -4.35
N LYS A 140 -3.39 26.54 -4.43
CA LYS A 140 -2.66 27.63 -5.09
C LYS A 140 -1.84 28.46 -4.10
N SER A 141 -2.31 28.63 -2.87
CA SER A 141 -1.57 29.43 -1.89
C SER A 141 -0.41 28.65 -1.27
N CYS A 142 0.67 29.37 -0.92
CA CYS A 142 1.81 28.78 -0.22
C CYS A 142 1.38 28.15 1.11
N GLY A 143 0.48 28.79 1.85
CA GLY A 143 -0.02 28.28 3.12
C GLY A 143 -0.81 26.98 3.00
N GLU A 144 -1.63 26.80 1.96
CA GLU A 144 -2.34 25.54 1.73
C GLU A 144 -1.39 24.41 1.32
N ARG A 145 -0.44 24.70 0.43
CA ARG A 145 0.60 23.74 0.04
C ARG A 145 1.42 23.27 1.23
N PHE A 146 1.82 24.21 2.09
CA PHE A 146 2.53 23.92 3.32
C PHE A 146 1.66 23.04 4.25
N LYS A 147 0.38 23.34 4.43
CA LYS A 147 -0.54 22.51 5.25
C LYS A 147 -0.65 21.07 4.73
N VAL A 148 -0.79 20.87 3.42
CA VAL A 148 -0.85 19.51 2.84
C VAL A 148 0.46 18.77 3.07
N LEU A 149 1.58 19.40 2.72
CA LEU A 149 2.89 18.77 2.80
C LEU A 149 3.23 18.41 4.25
N THR A 150 3.09 19.37 5.16
CA THR A 150 3.41 19.14 6.58
C THR A 150 2.51 18.11 7.23
N SER A 151 1.19 18.15 6.99
CA SER A 151 0.32 17.13 7.59
C SER A 151 0.54 15.73 7.03
N ALA A 152 0.84 15.59 5.74
CA ALA A 152 1.21 14.30 5.16
C ALA A 152 2.50 13.74 5.79
N VAL A 153 3.55 14.58 5.88
CA VAL A 153 4.83 14.20 6.49
C VAL A 153 4.67 13.90 7.97
N VAL A 154 3.94 14.72 8.72
CA VAL A 154 3.71 14.51 10.16
C VAL A 154 3.00 13.18 10.40
N VAL A 155 1.95 12.85 9.65
CA VAL A 155 1.26 11.55 9.80
C VAL A 155 2.19 10.39 9.46
N LEU A 156 2.92 10.48 8.35
CA LEU A 156 3.91 9.47 7.97
C LEU A 156 4.95 9.26 9.06
N SER A 157 5.57 10.34 9.51
CA SER A 157 6.59 10.31 10.55
C SER A 157 6.02 9.75 11.86
N MET A 158 4.88 10.24 12.35
CA MET A 158 4.32 9.81 13.63
C MET A 158 4.02 8.31 13.69
N VAL A 159 3.48 7.74 12.61
CA VAL A 159 3.17 6.30 12.56
C VAL A 159 4.42 5.47 12.33
N SER A 160 5.36 5.95 11.50
CA SER A 160 6.59 5.21 11.20
C SER A 160 7.66 5.31 12.30
N PHE A 161 7.62 6.36 13.12
CA PHE A 161 8.66 6.69 14.09
C PHE A 161 8.92 5.57 15.11
N PRO A 162 7.90 4.92 15.72
CA PRO A 162 8.14 3.80 16.63
C PRO A 162 8.93 2.66 15.97
N PHE A 163 8.64 2.34 14.71
CA PHE A 163 9.31 1.27 13.98
C PHE A 163 10.75 1.65 13.59
N LEU A 164 10.95 2.92 13.22
CA LEU A 164 12.28 3.47 12.96
C LEU A 164 13.16 3.48 14.22
N LEU A 165 12.59 3.72 15.40
CA LEU A 165 13.31 3.67 16.67
C LEU A 165 13.66 2.24 17.10
N LEU A 166 12.74 1.29 16.89
CA LEU A 166 12.93 -0.10 17.30
C LEU A 166 13.90 -0.84 16.39
N ASN A 167 13.70 -0.76 15.07
CA ASN A 167 14.56 -1.43 14.11
C ASN A 167 14.52 -0.70 12.75
N PRO A 168 15.39 0.31 12.55
CA PRO A 168 15.36 1.12 11.34
C PRO A 168 15.66 0.29 10.08
N LEU A 169 16.54 -0.71 10.16
CA LEU A 169 16.87 -1.56 9.02
C LEU A 169 15.68 -2.42 8.58
N THR A 170 14.95 -3.00 9.53
CA THR A 170 13.71 -3.74 9.25
C THR A 170 12.65 -2.82 8.66
N TYR A 171 12.48 -1.60 9.17
CA TYR A 171 11.54 -0.64 8.59
C TYR A 171 11.94 -0.20 7.16
N LEU A 172 13.22 0.12 6.93
CA LEU A 172 13.70 0.51 5.59
C LEU A 172 13.56 -0.63 4.58
N SER A 173 13.64 -1.88 5.04
CA SER A 173 13.48 -3.07 4.18
C SER A 173 12.16 -3.07 3.42
N THR A 174 11.08 -2.52 3.98
CA THR A 174 9.79 -2.33 3.31
C THR A 174 9.94 -1.62 1.97
N PHE A 175 10.83 -0.62 1.90
CA PHE A 175 11.02 0.20 0.71
C PHE A 175 12.06 -0.40 -0.23
N THR A 176 13.17 -0.92 0.30
CA THR A 176 14.20 -1.55 -0.53
C THR A 176 13.67 -2.81 -1.21
N HIS A 177 12.73 -3.51 -0.57
CA HIS A 177 12.02 -4.66 -1.12
C HIS A 177 11.30 -4.38 -2.44
N HIS A 178 10.80 -3.16 -2.63
CA HIS A 178 10.14 -2.80 -3.88
C HIS A 178 11.14 -2.55 -5.01
N GLY A 179 12.36 -2.11 -4.68
CA GLY A 179 13.44 -1.89 -5.64
C GLY A 179 14.15 -3.18 -6.09
N SER A 180 14.06 -4.26 -5.31
CA SER A 180 14.67 -5.56 -5.64
C SER A 180 13.78 -6.47 -6.47
N ARG A 181 12.55 -6.06 -6.81
CA ARG A 181 11.65 -6.84 -7.67
C ARG A 181 12.00 -6.64 -9.13
N GLY A 182 11.99 -7.73 -9.90
CA GLY A 182 12.10 -7.67 -11.35
C GLY A 182 10.90 -6.98 -12.00
N PRO A 183 10.98 -6.52 -13.27
CA PRO A 183 9.86 -5.93 -13.96
C PRO A 183 8.82 -7.02 -14.27
N TRP A 184 7.54 -6.72 -14.07
CA TRP A 184 6.44 -7.61 -14.48
C TRP A 184 5.34 -6.79 -15.11
N GLU A 185 4.73 -7.32 -16.16
CA GLU A 185 3.67 -6.61 -16.90
C GLU A 185 4.09 -5.20 -17.39
N THR A 186 5.39 -5.02 -17.66
CA THR A 186 5.95 -3.77 -18.20
C THR A 186 6.60 -3.97 -19.57
N ILE A 187 6.87 -2.87 -20.27
CA ILE A 187 7.61 -2.91 -21.55
C ILE A 187 9.01 -3.52 -21.38
N TRP A 188 9.66 -3.30 -20.23
CA TRP A 188 10.97 -3.85 -19.91
C TRP A 188 10.89 -5.38 -19.78
N ALA A 189 9.88 -5.88 -19.07
CA ALA A 189 9.63 -7.31 -18.98
C ALA A 189 9.45 -7.94 -20.38
N LEU A 190 8.69 -7.29 -21.27
CA LEU A 190 8.52 -7.78 -22.64
C LEU A 190 9.84 -7.79 -23.42
N LEU A 191 10.61 -6.71 -23.35
CA LEU A 191 11.90 -6.59 -24.06
C LEU A 191 12.94 -7.60 -23.55
N GLU A 192 12.89 -7.94 -22.27
CA GLU A 192 13.76 -8.91 -21.62
C GLU A 192 13.26 -10.36 -21.75
N GLY A 193 12.11 -10.59 -22.41
CA GLY A 193 11.50 -11.91 -22.52
C GLY A 193 10.95 -12.46 -21.20
N TYR A 194 10.75 -11.59 -20.21
CA TYR A 194 10.23 -11.93 -18.90
C TYR A 194 8.70 -12.04 -18.91
N ASN A 195 8.21 -13.28 -18.84
CA ASN A 195 6.78 -13.60 -18.85
C ASN A 195 6.26 -14.08 -17.48
N SER A 196 7.04 -13.90 -16.42
CA SER A 196 6.66 -14.29 -15.06
C SER A 196 6.12 -13.10 -14.24
N HIS A 197 5.66 -13.35 -13.02
CA HIS A 197 5.30 -12.30 -12.07
C HIS A 197 6.57 -11.79 -11.37
N GLY A 198 6.63 -10.50 -10.99
CA GLY A 198 7.82 -9.89 -10.36
C GLY A 198 8.02 -10.27 -8.90
N GLY A 199 7.87 -11.57 -8.62
CA GLY A 199 8.09 -12.19 -7.32
C GLY A 199 9.57 -12.34 -6.99
N LEU A 200 9.81 -12.77 -5.75
CA LEU A 200 11.12 -12.81 -5.10
C LEU A 200 11.99 -14.00 -5.52
N LEU A 201 13.29 -13.87 -5.26
CA LEU A 201 14.28 -14.94 -5.15
C LEU A 201 13.78 -16.16 -4.36
N HIS A 202 13.09 -15.96 -3.22
CA HIS A 202 12.32 -17.01 -2.54
C HIS A 202 11.44 -16.39 -1.42
N PRO A 203 10.11 -16.63 -1.38
CA PRO A 203 9.20 -15.94 -0.46
C PRO A 203 9.38 -16.27 1.03
N TYR A 204 10.09 -17.35 1.38
CA TYR A 204 10.27 -17.76 2.77
C TYR A 204 11.54 -17.22 3.45
N PHE A 205 12.62 -16.92 2.71
CA PHE A 205 13.89 -16.52 3.32
C PHE A 205 14.01 -15.01 3.51
N ASP A 206 13.38 -14.22 2.64
CA ASP A 206 13.48 -12.76 2.63
C ASP A 206 12.57 -12.06 3.65
N LYS A 207 11.90 -12.80 4.52
CA LYS A 207 11.32 -12.25 5.75
C LYS A 207 12.31 -12.24 6.92
N PHE A 208 13.34 -13.09 6.86
CA PHE A 208 14.23 -13.40 7.99
C PHE A 208 15.71 -13.03 7.75
N PHE A 209 16.22 -13.06 6.51
CA PHE A 209 17.63 -12.73 6.17
C PHE A 209 17.80 -11.49 5.28
N TYR A 210 18.60 -10.49 5.69
CA TYR A 210 18.82 -9.33 4.83
C TYR A 210 19.29 -9.76 3.43
N HIS A 211 18.97 -8.97 2.40
CA HIS A 211 19.31 -9.32 1.02
C HIS A 211 20.82 -9.62 0.85
N GLY A 212 21.69 -8.89 1.56
CA GLY A 212 23.13 -9.19 1.61
C GLY A 212 23.43 -10.58 2.18
N ASP A 213 22.87 -10.92 3.34
CA ASP A 213 23.05 -12.22 3.99
C ASP A 213 22.51 -13.39 3.13
N LEU A 214 21.41 -13.15 2.40
CA LEU A 214 20.86 -14.13 1.48
C LEU A 214 21.85 -14.46 0.35
N LEU A 215 22.55 -13.44 -0.18
CA LEU A 215 23.57 -13.63 -1.22
C LEU A 215 24.82 -14.38 -0.72
N GLU A 216 25.09 -14.35 0.59
CA GLU A 216 26.19 -15.12 1.20
C GLU A 216 25.81 -16.61 1.41
N LEU A 217 24.54 -16.88 1.71
CA LEU A 217 24.03 -18.23 1.98
C LEU A 217 23.56 -18.97 0.74
N TYR A 218 23.25 -18.23 -0.34
CA TYR A 218 22.63 -18.76 -1.53
C TYR A 218 23.27 -18.15 -2.78
N SER A 219 23.94 -19.01 -3.56
CA SER A 219 24.47 -18.63 -4.86
C SER A 219 23.34 -18.40 -5.85
N ALA A 220 23.21 -17.18 -6.35
CA ALA A 220 22.21 -16.81 -7.34
C ALA A 220 22.33 -17.68 -8.60
N ASN A 221 21.18 -18.18 -9.07
CA ASN A 221 20.94 -18.98 -10.25
C ASN A 221 20.28 -18.12 -11.35
N GLU A 222 20.12 -18.65 -12.56
CA GLU A 222 19.41 -17.98 -13.66
C GLU A 222 17.91 -17.74 -13.39
N TYR A 223 17.35 -18.45 -12.41
CA TYR A 223 15.98 -18.26 -11.93
C TYR A 223 15.86 -17.20 -10.83
N ASP A 224 16.99 -16.63 -10.39
CA ASP A 224 17.08 -15.75 -9.24
C ASP A 224 16.95 -14.28 -9.63
N HIS A 225 15.77 -13.75 -9.33
CA HIS A 225 15.14 -12.54 -9.89
C HIS A 225 15.82 -11.18 -9.65
N ALA A 226 17.04 -11.11 -9.10
CA ALA A 226 17.69 -9.84 -8.72
C ALA A 226 18.94 -9.46 -9.52
N PHE A 227 19.48 -10.32 -10.39
CA PHE A 227 20.59 -9.94 -11.26
C PHE A 227 20.07 -9.25 -12.53
N TYR A 228 19.55 -8.03 -12.39
CA TYR A 228 19.76 -7.07 -13.47
C TYR A 228 21.25 -6.82 -13.50
N THR A 229 21.92 -7.48 -14.44
CA THR A 229 23.20 -6.96 -14.93
C THR A 229 22.88 -5.63 -15.60
N TRP A 230 22.73 -4.57 -14.81
CA TRP A 230 22.82 -3.20 -15.30
C TRP A 230 24.24 -3.01 -15.81
N ARG A 231 24.49 -3.51 -17.02
CA ARG A 231 25.68 -3.21 -17.80
C ARG A 231 25.49 -1.78 -18.30
N PHE A 232 25.88 -0.81 -17.49
CA PHE A 232 26.19 0.53 -17.98
C PHE A 232 27.58 0.50 -18.63
#